data_AF-A0A535L7L6-F1
#
_entry.id   AF-A0A535L7L6-F1
#
_cell.length_a   1.000
_cell.length_b   1.000
_cell.length_c   1.000
_cell.angle_alpha   90.00
_cell.angle_beta   90.00
_cell.angle_gamma   90.00
#
_symmetry.space_group_name_H-M   'P 1'
#
loop_
_entity.id
_entity.type
_entity.pdbx_description
1 polymer ?
#
loop_
_entity_poly.entity_id
_entity_poly.type
_entity_poly.pdbx_seq_one_letter_code
_entity_poly.pdbx_strand_id
1 'polypeptide(L)' 'RLGIEYDGSTHRDSLTADNRRQNRLLDAGLTLLRFSAGDISQTPQAVVRLVRSMLAA' A
#
# COMPACT_ATOMS: atom_id res chain seq x y z
N ARG A 1 7.93 -5.83 -9.24
CA ARG A 1 6.72 -5.19 -9.83
C ARG A 1 6.08 -4.32 -8.77
N LEU A 2 5.71 -3.06 -9.04
CA LEU A 2 5.11 -2.17 -8.03
C LEU A 2 3.58 -2.34 -7.97
N GLY A 3 3.04 -2.56 -6.78
CA GLY A 3 1.62 -2.47 -6.48
C GLY A 3 1.33 -1.30 -5.54
N ILE A 4 0.16 -0.68 -5.69
CA ILE A 4 -0.31 0.42 -4.83
C ILE A 4 -1.68 0.02 -4.28
N GLU A 5 -1.88 0.18 -2.98
CA GLU A 5 -3.14 -0.09 -2.30
C GLU A 5 -3.55 1.11 -1.45
N TYR A 6 -4.85 1.40 -1.44
CA TYR A 6 -5.46 2.44 -0.62
C TYR A 6 -6.32 1.80 0.47
N ASP A 7 -5.99 2.09 1.72
CA ASP A 7 -6.69 1.61 2.91
C ASP A 7 -7.69 2.69 3.39
N GLY A 8 -8.89 2.63 2.82
CA GLY A 8 -10.04 3.43 3.26
C GLY A 8 -10.71 2.72 4.43
N SER A 9 -10.73 3.37 5.59
CA SER A 9 -11.22 2.84 6.87
C SER A 9 -12.43 1.89 6.75
N THR A 10 -12.20 0.58 6.92
CA THR A 10 -12.98 -0.43 7.67
C THR A 10 -12.37 -1.82 7.43
N HIS A 11 -11.47 -2.28 8.31
CA HIS A 11 -11.13 -3.71 8.44
C HIS A 11 -11.07 -4.10 9.93
N ARG A 12 -12.04 -3.64 10.74
CA ARG A 12 -12.13 -4.02 12.16
C ARG A 12 -12.16 -5.56 12.34
N ASP A 13 -12.57 -6.29 11.30
CA ASP A 13 -12.75 -7.75 11.32
C ASP A 13 -11.81 -8.56 10.41
N SER A 14 -10.78 -7.99 9.76
CA SER A 14 -10.08 -8.72 8.68
C SER A 14 -8.55 -8.54 8.58
N LEU A 15 -7.88 -8.22 9.69
CA LEU A 15 -6.41 -8.19 9.74
C LEU A 15 -5.77 -9.49 9.23
N THR A 16 -6.35 -10.65 9.58
CA THR A 16 -5.83 -11.96 9.12
C THR A 16 -5.97 -12.16 7.61
N ALA A 17 -7.09 -11.76 7.00
CA ALA A 17 -7.27 -11.94 5.56
C ALA A 17 -6.39 -10.96 4.77
N ASP A 18 -6.21 -9.74 5.28
CA ASP A 18 -5.30 -8.75 4.70
C ASP A 18 -3.85 -9.23 4.74
N ASN A 19 -3.39 -9.75 5.88
CA ASN A 19 -2.04 -10.31 6.00
C ASN A 19 -1.83 -11.48 5.04
N ARG A 20 -2.82 -12.38 4.91
CA ARG A 20 -2.74 -13.48 3.93
C ARG A 20 -2.75 -13.00 2.49
N ARG A 21 -3.46 -11.92 2.16
CA ARG A 21 -3.41 -11.29 0.83
C ARG A 21 -2.03 -10.67 0.59
N GLN A 22 -1.51 -9.91 1.55
CA GLN A 22 -0.22 -9.26 1.46
C GLN A 22 0.93 -10.27 1.29
N ASN A 23 0.93 -11.37 2.04
CA ASN A 23 1.94 -12.43 1.89
C ASN A 23 1.93 -13.02 0.47
N ARG A 24 0.75 -13.25 -0.13
CA ARG A 24 0.65 -13.76 -1.50
C ARG A 24 1.16 -12.77 -2.54
N LEU A 25 0.98 -11.46 -2.32
CA LEU A 25 1.50 -10.43 -3.23
C LEU A 25 3.04 -10.36 -3.13
N LEU A 26 3.59 -10.43 -1.93
CA LEU A 26 5.03 -10.48 -1.70
C LEU A 26 5.65 -11.73 -2.35
N ASP A 27 5.05 -12.90 -2.14
CA ASP A 27 5.48 -14.17 -2.74
C ASP A 27 5.45 -14.13 -4.28
N ALA A 28 4.50 -13.39 -4.87
CA ALA A 28 4.42 -13.13 -6.31
C ALA A 28 5.44 -12.07 -6.82
N GLY A 29 6.38 -11.61 -5.99
CA GLY A 29 7.41 -10.64 -6.36
C GLY A 29 6.91 -9.21 -6.54
N LEU A 30 5.78 -8.86 -5.90
CA LEU A 30 5.33 -7.47 -5.84
C LEU A 30 5.94 -6.74 -4.65
N THR A 31 6.40 -5.53 -4.91
CA THR A 31 6.64 -4.53 -3.86
C THR A 31 5.37 -3.72 -3.69
N LEU A 32 4.82 -3.66 -2.48
CA LEU A 32 3.53 -3.03 -2.22
C LEU A 32 3.70 -1.74 -1.41
N LEU A 33 3.17 -0.63 -1.91
CA LEU A 33 2.98 0.61 -1.14
C LEU A 33 1.52 0.71 -0.70
N ARG A 34 1.28 0.91 0.60
CA ARG A 34 -0.06 1.07 1.18
C ARG A 34 -0.22 2.48 1.72
N PHE A 35 -1.33 3.13 1.37
CA PHE A 35 -1.64 4.49 1.82
C PHE A 35 -3.01 4.54 2.47
N SER A 36 -3.11 5.20 3.60
CA SER A 36 -4.38 5.49 4.28
C SER A 36 -5.06 6.74 3.72
N ALA A 37 -6.31 6.96 4.12
CA ALA A 37 -7.00 8.24 3.92
C ALA A 37 -6.19 9.44 4.47
N GLY A 38 -5.47 9.25 5.57
CA GLY A 38 -4.61 10.29 6.16
C GLY A 38 -3.42 10.64 5.25
N ASP A 39 -2.75 9.63 4.68
CA ASP A 39 -1.62 9.85 3.78
C ASP A 39 -2.03 10.64 2.53
N ILE A 40 -3.20 10.31 1.97
CA ILE A 40 -3.70 10.98 0.76
C ILE A 40 -4.22 12.40 1.07
N SER A 41 -4.96 12.57 2.17
CA SER A 41 -5.60 13.87 2.48
C SER A 41 -4.65 14.86 3.13
N GLN A 42 -3.71 14.40 3.96
CA GLN A 42 -2.85 15.27 4.77
C GLN A 42 -1.47 15.45 4.14
N THR A 43 -0.92 14.41 3.51
CA THR A 43 0.46 14.41 3.02
C THR A 43 0.62 13.88 1.58
N PRO A 44 -0.21 14.33 0.61
CA PRO A 44 -0.21 13.77 -0.76
C PRO A 44 1.15 13.89 -1.46
N GLN A 45 1.95 14.91 -1.16
CA GLN A 45 3.30 15.08 -1.71
C GLN A 45 4.24 13.94 -1.29
N ALA A 46 4.10 13.42 -0.07
CA ALA A 46 4.91 12.30 0.41
C ALA A 46 4.57 11.01 -0.34
N VAL A 47 3.29 10.76 -0.61
CA VAL A 47 2.80 9.64 -1.44
C VAL A 47 3.41 9.71 -2.83
N VAL A 48 3.32 10.86 -3.51
CA VAL A 48 3.86 11.05 -4.85
C VAL A 48 5.37 10.80 -4.88
N ARG A 49 6.11 11.33 -3.89
CA ARG A 49 7.56 11.14 -3.80
C ARG A 49 7.93 9.66 -3.63
N LEU A 50 7.23 8.94 -2.77
CA LEU A 50 7.50 7.52 -2.53
C LEU A 50 7.18 6.65 -3.76
N VAL A 51 6.08 6.95 -4.46
CA VAL A 51 5.75 6.28 -5.72
C VAL A 51 6.84 6.54 -6.76
N ARG A 52 7.30 7.79 -6.92
CA ARG A 52 8.38 8.12 -7.86
C ARG A 52 9.69 7.41 -7.53
N SER A 53 10.09 7.33 -6.27
CA SER A 53 11.32 6.63 -5.89
C SER A 53 11.24 5.14 -6.21
N MET A 54 10.06 4.52 -6.01
CA MET A 54 9.86 3.10 -6.32
C MET A 54 9.77 2.79 -7.82
N LEU A 55 9.35 3.76 -8.64
CA LEU A 55 9.36 3.62 -10.10
C LEU A 55 10.74 3.83 -10.72
N ALA A 56 11.65 4.50 -10.02
CA ALA A 56 13.02 4.74 -10.46
C ALA A 56 14.01 3.63 -10.04
N ALA A 57 13.57 2.67 -9.21
CA ALA A 57 14.35 1.54 -8.71
C ALA A 57 14.09 0.28 -9.57
#